data_AF-A0A8K0CPV0-F1
#
_entry.id   AF-A0A8K0CPV0-F1
#
_cell.length_a   1.000
_cell.length_b   1.000
_cell.length_c   1.000
_cell.angle_alpha   90.00
_cell.angle_beta   90.00
_cell.angle_gamma   90.00
#
_symmetry.space_group_name_H-M   'P 1'
#
loop_
_entity.id
_entity.type
_entity.pdbx_description
1 polymer ?
#
loop_
_entity_poly.entity_id
_entity_poly.type
_entity_poly.pdbx_seq_one_letter_code
_entity_poly.pdbx_strand_id
1 'polypeptide(L)'
;MTPLQKQQIQDFLKKDRKCKSIITQTVADSHLEYIKDKHTAKEMWTALQNTFARKGIRNQLLLRKQLLQLKLEERGTLNLHFLTFDSIVRRFKASGDTLEKNDIICRLLLTLPKSYEMVITTIETIAGSDLTLDFVKGKLLDEEIKQKSKSNMVQENFTAFAGKSNCNKKKWNTSGQKRYTKMTNKSVNTGRYFRFKCHNCGQEGHKRAECRRKEHTDSGKKM
;
A
#
# COMPACT_ATOMS: atom_id res chain seq x y z
N MET A 1 -37.35 56.36 3.24
CA MET A 1 -36.24 55.70 2.50
C MET A 1 -35.21 56.77 2.16
N THR A 2 -33.99 56.63 2.67
CA THR A 2 -32.94 57.66 2.56
C THR A 2 -32.37 57.72 1.14
N PRO A 3 -31.75 58.86 0.73
CA PRO A 3 -31.08 58.98 -0.56
C PRO A 3 -30.01 57.88 -0.77
N LEU A 4 -29.27 57.55 0.28
CA LEU A 4 -28.27 56.47 0.32
C LEU A 4 -28.88 55.09 0.01
N GLN A 5 -30.03 54.77 0.59
CA GLN A 5 -30.72 53.49 0.33
C GLN A 5 -31.18 53.38 -1.13
N LYS A 6 -31.66 54.47 -1.72
CA LYS A 6 -32.08 54.49 -3.14
C LYS A 6 -30.89 54.21 -4.07
N GLN A 7 -29.73 54.80 -3.79
CA GLN A 7 -28.51 54.58 -4.58
C GLN A 7 -28.03 53.13 -4.50
N GLN A 8 -28.02 52.54 -3.30
CA GLN A 8 -27.64 51.13 -3.11
C GLN A 8 -28.55 50.17 -3.88
N ILE A 9 -29.86 50.41 -3.90
CA ILE A 9 -30.83 49.60 -4.65
C ILE A 9 -30.56 49.69 -6.15
N GLN A 10 -30.28 50.89 -6.67
CA GLN A 10 -29.98 51.09 -8.09
C GLN A 10 -28.70 50.36 -8.50
N ASP A 11 -27.65 50.44 -7.69
CA ASP A 11 -26.40 49.75 -7.94
C ASP A 11 -26.56 48.22 -7.88
N PHE A 12 -27.37 47.73 -6.94
CA PHE A 12 -27.75 46.31 -6.88
C PHE A 12 -28.48 45.87 -8.15
N LEU A 13 -29.49 46.60 -8.61
CA LEU A 13 -30.26 46.26 -9.82
C LEU A 13 -29.42 46.30 -11.10
N LYS A 14 -28.42 47.19 -11.17
CA LYS A 14 -27.45 47.20 -12.28
C LYS A 14 -26.59 45.95 -12.27
N LYS A 15 -26.07 45.56 -11.10
CA LYS A 15 -25.26 44.34 -10.94
C LYS A 15 -26.08 43.08 -11.22
N ASP A 16 -27.31 43.00 -10.72
CA ASP A 16 -28.20 41.86 -10.94
C ASP A 16 -28.48 41.67 -12.43
N ARG A 17 -28.86 42.73 -13.16
CA ARG A 17 -29.03 42.67 -14.62
C ARG A 17 -27.80 42.17 -15.36
N LYS A 18 -26.61 42.65 -14.97
CA LYS A 18 -25.34 42.18 -15.56
C LYS A 18 -25.13 40.69 -15.29
N CYS A 19 -25.35 40.24 -14.05
CA CYS A 19 -25.24 38.83 -13.71
C CYS A 19 -26.25 37.96 -14.47
N LYS A 20 -27.51 38.39 -14.62
CA LYS A 20 -28.52 37.68 -15.42
C LYS A 20 -28.04 37.48 -16.86
N SER A 21 -27.55 38.54 -17.50
CA SER A 21 -27.02 38.47 -18.86
C SER A 21 -25.88 37.45 -19.00
N ILE A 22 -24.94 37.45 -18.05
CA ILE A 22 -23.80 36.51 -18.06
C ILE A 22 -24.32 35.08 -17.89
N ILE A 23 -25.21 34.83 -16.92
CA ILE A 23 -25.77 33.49 -16.70
C ILE A 23 -26.45 32.99 -17.98
N THR A 24 -27.34 33.78 -18.60
CA THR A 24 -28.03 33.39 -19.83
C THR A 24 -27.07 33.09 -20.98
N GLN A 25 -25.99 33.86 -21.14
CA GLN A 25 -25.02 33.67 -22.23
C GLN A 25 -24.10 32.45 -22.03
N THR A 26 -23.90 32.02 -20.79
CA THR A 26 -22.99 30.90 -20.45
C THR A 26 -23.68 29.54 -20.42
N VAL A 27 -25.01 29.52 -20.34
CA VAL A 27 -25.81 28.30 -20.28
C VAL A 27 -26.19 27.88 -21.70
N ALA A 28 -26.08 26.59 -22.01
CA ALA A 28 -26.50 26.05 -23.30
C ALA A 28 -28.01 26.23 -23.51
N ASP A 29 -28.42 26.45 -24.76
CA ASP A 29 -29.83 26.70 -25.13
C ASP A 29 -30.80 25.63 -24.59
N SER A 30 -30.35 24.36 -24.56
CA SER A 30 -31.10 23.22 -24.00
C SER A 30 -31.43 23.34 -22.51
N HIS A 31 -30.84 24.29 -21.79
CA HIS A 31 -31.00 24.49 -20.35
C HIS A 31 -31.59 25.86 -20.01
N LEU A 32 -31.91 26.70 -20.99
CA LEU A 32 -32.54 28.02 -20.77
C LEU A 32 -33.95 27.90 -20.16
N GLU A 33 -34.65 26.81 -20.45
CA GLU A 33 -35.98 26.51 -19.89
C GLU A 33 -35.99 26.53 -18.35
N TYR A 34 -34.87 26.20 -17.68
CA TYR A 34 -34.78 26.21 -16.22
C TYR A 34 -34.68 27.61 -15.61
N ILE A 35 -34.29 28.62 -16.40
CA ILE A 35 -34.00 29.99 -15.90
C ILE A 35 -34.92 31.07 -16.48
N LYS A 36 -35.71 30.77 -17.51
CA LYS A 36 -36.54 31.77 -18.22
C LYS A 36 -37.54 32.49 -17.31
N ASP A 37 -38.12 31.78 -16.34
CA ASP A 37 -39.18 32.30 -15.45
C ASP A 37 -38.60 32.92 -14.16
N LYS A 38 -37.29 33.21 -14.11
CA LYS A 38 -36.62 33.73 -12.92
C LYS A 38 -36.35 35.23 -13.03
N HIS A 39 -36.73 35.98 -12.00
CA HIS A 39 -36.72 37.43 -12.01
C HIS A 39 -35.39 38.01 -11.59
N THR A 40 -34.64 37.34 -10.71
CA THR A 40 -33.32 37.78 -10.22
C THR A 40 -32.20 36.85 -10.67
N ALA A 41 -30.96 37.36 -10.76
CA ALA A 41 -29.80 36.51 -11.04
C ALA A 41 -29.62 35.42 -9.98
N LYS A 42 -29.96 35.74 -8.72
CA LYS A 42 -29.95 34.78 -7.61
C LYS A 42 -30.91 33.62 -7.86
N GLU A 43 -32.13 33.90 -8.29
CA GLU A 43 -33.12 32.87 -8.61
C GLU A 43 -32.68 32.00 -9.78
N MET A 44 -32.15 32.60 -10.86
CA MET A 44 -31.59 31.86 -12.00
C MET A 44 -30.48 30.91 -11.54
N TRP A 45 -29.53 31.42 -10.78
CA TRP A 45 -28.42 30.62 -10.25
C TRP A 45 -28.90 29.51 -9.32
N THR A 46 -29.87 29.80 -8.44
CA THR A 46 -30.43 28.81 -7.51
C THR A 46 -31.19 27.72 -8.27
N ALA A 47 -31.92 28.05 -9.33
CA ALA A 47 -32.60 27.08 -10.17
C ALA A 47 -31.59 26.14 -10.86
N LEU A 48 -30.53 26.69 -11.47
CA LEU A 48 -29.45 25.90 -12.05
C LEU A 48 -28.78 25.01 -11.00
N GLN A 49 -28.52 25.53 -9.80
CA GLN A 49 -27.97 24.72 -8.72
C GLN A 49 -28.91 23.58 -8.33
N ASN A 50 -30.21 23.80 -8.21
CA ASN A 50 -31.14 22.74 -7.81
C ASN A 50 -31.28 21.65 -8.87
N THR A 51 -31.24 22.02 -10.16
CA THR A 51 -31.34 21.09 -11.28
C THR A 51 -30.05 20.31 -11.50
N PHE A 52 -28.90 20.99 -11.50
CA PHE A 52 -27.62 20.41 -11.93
C PHE A 52 -26.68 20.09 -10.78
N ALA A 53 -26.71 20.85 -9.69
CA ALA A 53 -25.91 20.49 -8.53
C ALA A 53 -26.59 19.30 -7.84
N ARG A 54 -25.90 18.15 -7.84
CA ARG A 54 -26.34 16.93 -7.15
C ARG A 54 -26.22 17.11 -5.63
N LYS A 55 -26.95 18.05 -5.04
CA LYS A 55 -26.97 18.34 -3.60
C LYS A 55 -27.96 17.47 -2.81
N GLY A 56 -28.68 16.57 -3.49
CA GLY A 56 -29.67 15.70 -2.86
C GLY A 56 -29.05 14.62 -1.94
N ILE A 57 -29.85 14.17 -0.97
CA ILE A 57 -29.53 13.10 0.01
C ILE A 57 -28.97 11.85 -0.69
N ARG A 58 -29.48 11.50 -1.87
CA ARG A 58 -28.99 10.35 -2.65
C ARG A 58 -27.50 10.47 -3.03
N ASN A 59 -27.06 11.64 -3.48
CA ASN A 59 -25.65 11.85 -3.86
C ASN A 59 -24.76 11.89 -2.61
N GLN A 60 -25.23 12.54 -1.54
CA GLN A 60 -24.54 12.53 -0.26
C GLN A 60 -24.39 11.11 0.31
N LEU A 61 -25.45 10.29 0.25
CA LEU A 61 -25.41 8.89 0.68
C LEU A 61 -24.45 8.07 -0.18
N LEU A 62 -24.47 8.27 -1.50
CA LEU A 62 -23.53 7.61 -2.42
C LEU A 62 -22.08 7.95 -2.06
N LEU A 63 -21.77 9.24 -1.87
CA LEU A 63 -20.43 9.69 -1.51
C LEU A 63 -20.01 9.14 -0.14
N ARG A 64 -20.91 9.10 0.85
CA ARG A 64 -20.67 8.47 2.16
C ARG A 64 -20.35 6.99 2.01
N LYS A 65 -21.11 6.25 1.20
CA LYS A 65 -20.85 4.84 0.90
C LYS A 65 -19.48 4.64 0.23
N GLN A 66 -19.14 5.47 -0.75
CA GLN A 66 -17.84 5.42 -1.43
C GLN A 66 -16.69 5.66 -0.44
N LEU A 67 -16.81 6.68 0.41
CA LEU A 67 -15.83 6.98 1.44
C LEU A 67 -15.71 5.84 2.47
N LEU A 68 -16.87 5.34 2.95
CA LEU A 68 -17.20 4.03 3.53
C LEU A 68 -16.27 2.89 3.12
N GLN A 69 -16.33 2.59 1.83
CA GLN A 69 -15.81 1.39 1.20
C GLN A 69 -14.40 1.58 0.66
N LEU A 70 -13.92 2.83 0.57
CA LEU A 70 -12.57 3.13 0.11
C LEU A 70 -11.56 2.51 1.08
N LYS A 71 -10.76 1.58 0.56
CA LYS A 71 -9.66 0.94 1.26
C LYS A 71 -8.46 0.88 0.34
N LEU A 72 -7.28 1.16 0.88
CA LEU A 72 -6.03 0.93 0.20
C LEU A 72 -5.73 -0.58 0.27
N GLU A 73 -5.41 -1.16 -0.88
CA GLU A 73 -4.93 -2.55 -0.96
C GLU A 73 -3.52 -2.67 -0.40
N GLU A 74 -3.16 -3.82 0.18
CA GLU A 74 -1.83 -4.05 0.80
C GLU A 74 -0.63 -3.80 -0.16
N ARG A 75 -0.85 -3.89 -1.48
CA ARG A 75 0.16 -3.60 -2.51
C ARG A 75 -0.23 -2.41 -3.40
N GLY A 76 -1.24 -1.66 -2.99
CA GLY A 76 -1.71 -0.48 -3.69
C GLY A 76 -0.69 0.66 -3.60
N THR A 77 -0.81 1.63 -4.50
CA THR A 77 0.01 2.85 -4.46
C THR A 77 -0.71 3.94 -3.69
N LEU A 78 -0.06 4.52 -2.66
CA LEU A 78 -0.67 5.59 -1.86
C LEU A 78 -1.07 6.80 -2.70
N ASN A 79 -0.27 7.19 -3.69
CA ASN A 79 -0.58 8.33 -4.55
C ASN A 79 -1.93 8.18 -5.27
N LEU A 80 -2.21 7.01 -5.85
CA LEU A 80 -3.49 6.75 -6.51
C LEU A 80 -4.66 6.77 -5.53
N HIS A 81 -4.42 6.24 -4.32
CA HIS A 81 -5.39 6.26 -3.23
C HIS A 81 -5.71 7.68 -2.77
N PHE A 82 -4.70 8.54 -2.59
CA PHE A 82 -4.88 9.96 -2.25
C PHE A 82 -5.66 10.71 -3.33
N LEU A 83 -5.36 10.48 -4.61
CA LEU A 83 -6.12 11.09 -5.71
C LEU A 83 -7.60 10.71 -5.66
N THR A 84 -7.88 9.43 -5.39
CA THR A 84 -9.26 8.92 -5.27
C THR A 84 -9.96 9.51 -4.05
N PHE A 85 -9.28 9.52 -2.90
CA PHE A 85 -9.77 10.11 -1.66
C PHE A 85 -10.09 11.60 -1.82
N ASP A 86 -9.16 12.38 -2.37
CA ASP A 86 -9.32 13.83 -2.60
C ASP A 86 -10.42 14.13 -3.61
N SER A 87 -10.61 13.28 -4.61
CA SER A 87 -11.74 13.39 -5.54
C SER A 87 -13.08 13.25 -4.82
N ILE A 88 -13.20 12.26 -3.92
CA ILE A 88 -14.42 12.06 -3.11
C ILE A 88 -14.64 13.24 -2.17
N VAL A 89 -13.61 13.71 -1.46
CA VAL A 89 -13.71 14.88 -0.56
C VAL A 89 -14.12 16.14 -1.32
N ARG A 90 -13.57 16.38 -2.53
CA ARG A 90 -13.98 17.50 -3.39
C ARG A 90 -15.45 17.40 -3.78
N ARG A 91 -15.93 16.20 -4.15
CA ARG A 91 -17.34 15.96 -4.48
C ARG A 91 -18.26 16.16 -3.27
N PHE A 92 -17.81 15.82 -2.06
CA PHE A 92 -18.53 16.12 -0.82
C PHE A 92 -18.71 17.63 -0.62
N LYS A 93 -17.62 18.40 -0.71
CA LYS A 93 -17.66 19.87 -0.60
C LYS A 93 -18.58 20.48 -1.67
N ALA A 94 -18.52 19.97 -2.89
CA ALA A 94 -19.39 20.42 -3.99
C ALA A 94 -20.89 20.10 -3.76
N SER A 95 -21.20 19.05 -2.99
CA SER A 95 -22.58 18.70 -2.64
C SER A 95 -23.20 19.61 -1.56
N GLY A 96 -22.44 20.56 -1.01
CA GLY A 96 -22.89 21.46 0.05
C GLY A 96 -22.75 20.87 1.46
N ASP A 97 -22.12 19.71 1.58
CA ASP A 97 -21.84 19.04 2.86
C ASP A 97 -20.44 19.44 3.35
N THR A 98 -20.32 19.69 4.65
CA THR A 98 -19.05 20.12 5.28
C THR A 98 -18.50 18.97 6.11
N LEU A 99 -17.40 18.38 5.65
CA LEU A 99 -16.60 17.48 6.47
C LEU A 99 -15.61 18.31 7.29
N GLU A 100 -15.55 18.07 8.59
CA GLU A 100 -14.55 18.71 9.46
C GLU A 100 -13.14 18.26 9.05
N LYS A 101 -12.13 19.13 9.22
CA LYS A 101 -10.74 18.80 8.90
C LYS A 101 -10.28 17.53 9.62
N ASN A 102 -10.62 17.41 10.90
CA ASN A 102 -10.30 16.25 11.73
C ASN A 102 -10.97 14.98 11.19
N ASP A 103 -12.25 15.06 10.83
CA ASP A 103 -12.97 13.93 10.24
C ASP A 103 -12.34 13.44 8.93
N ILE A 104 -11.87 14.35 8.08
CA ILE A 104 -11.18 13.99 6.83
C ILE A 104 -9.90 13.21 7.14
N ILE A 105 -9.12 13.66 8.14
CA ILE A 105 -7.89 12.98 8.54
C ILE A 105 -8.19 11.60 9.13
N CYS A 106 -9.10 11.51 10.10
CA CYS A 106 -9.54 10.25 10.70
C CYS A 106 -10.02 9.27 9.61
N ARG A 107 -10.80 9.77 8.65
CA ARG A 107 -11.29 8.95 7.55
C ARG A 107 -10.17 8.43 6.66
N LEU A 108 -9.17 9.25 6.36
CA LEU A 108 -8.00 8.81 5.59
C LEU A 108 -7.27 7.68 6.31
N LEU A 109 -7.00 7.83 7.60
CA LEU A 109 -6.30 6.82 8.40
C LEU A 109 -7.08 5.48 8.45
N LEU A 110 -8.42 5.54 8.58
CA LEU A 110 -9.28 4.36 8.56
C LEU A 110 -9.33 3.61 7.21
N THR A 111 -8.86 4.23 6.13
CA THR A 111 -8.83 3.59 4.80
C THR A 111 -7.57 2.74 4.58
N LEU A 112 -6.57 2.85 5.45
CA LEU A 112 -5.28 2.21 5.29
C LEU A 112 -5.30 0.74 5.77
N PRO A 113 -4.48 -0.14 5.18
CA PRO A 113 -4.37 -1.53 5.59
C PRO A 113 -3.45 -1.69 6.80
N LYS A 114 -3.41 -2.91 7.35
CA LYS A 114 -2.70 -3.21 8.60
C LYS A 114 -1.19 -2.95 8.54
N SER A 115 -0.60 -2.98 7.35
CA SER A 115 0.81 -2.64 7.13
C SER A 115 1.18 -1.21 7.56
N TYR A 116 0.21 -0.30 7.64
CA TYR A 116 0.43 1.10 8.03
C TYR A 116 0.12 1.41 9.51
N GLU A 117 -0.33 0.43 10.29
CA GLU A 117 -0.74 0.59 11.71
C GLU A 117 0.32 1.32 12.54
N MET A 118 1.60 0.97 12.36
CA MET A 118 2.69 1.61 13.09
C MET A 118 2.73 3.12 12.85
N VAL A 119 2.59 3.55 11.60
CA VAL A 119 2.56 4.99 11.30
C VAL A 119 1.27 5.64 11.77
N ILE A 120 0.13 4.95 11.69
CA ILE A 120 -1.14 5.45 12.24
C ILE A 120 -0.99 5.73 13.73
N THR A 121 -0.47 4.79 14.52
CA THR A 121 -0.21 5.00 15.95
C THR A 121 0.74 6.19 16.19
N THR A 122 1.80 6.34 15.39
CA THR A 122 2.67 7.53 15.54
C THR A 122 1.91 8.83 15.28
N ILE A 123 1.02 8.86 14.28
CA ILE A 123 0.19 10.02 13.95
C ILE A 123 -0.80 10.31 15.08
N GLU A 124 -1.42 9.28 15.67
CA GLU A 124 -2.34 9.41 16.81
C GLU A 124 -1.66 9.99 18.06
N THR A 125 -0.38 9.65 18.28
CA THR A 125 0.38 10.18 19.43
C THR A 125 0.83 11.64 19.25
N ILE A 126 0.74 12.20 18.05
CA ILE A 126 1.07 13.61 17.80
C ILE A 126 -0.11 14.47 18.28
N ALA A 127 0.01 15.03 19.48
CA ALA A 127 -1.02 15.89 20.06
C ALA A 127 -1.05 17.28 19.40
N GLY A 128 -2.18 17.61 18.76
CA GLY A 128 -2.79 18.96 18.72
C GLY A 128 -2.13 20.08 17.89
N SER A 129 -2.93 20.72 17.03
CA SER A 129 -2.74 21.95 16.23
C SER A 129 -1.97 21.89 14.91
N ASP A 130 -0.96 21.04 14.76
CA ASP A 130 -0.19 20.94 13.50
C ASP A 130 -0.65 19.80 12.56
N LEU A 131 -1.69 19.06 12.94
CA LEU A 131 -2.18 17.94 12.16
C LEU A 131 -2.96 18.41 10.93
N THR A 132 -2.23 18.61 9.84
CA THR A 132 -2.78 18.92 8.53
C THR A 132 -2.88 17.66 7.67
N LEU A 133 -3.83 17.65 6.73
CA LEU A 133 -3.97 16.54 5.78
C LEU A 133 -2.68 16.30 4.99
N ASP A 134 -1.97 17.38 4.64
CA ASP A 134 -0.73 17.32 3.87
C ASP A 134 0.42 16.73 4.70
N PHE A 135 0.51 17.09 5.98
CA PHE A 135 1.47 16.47 6.90
C PHE A 135 1.24 14.96 7.04
N VAL A 136 -0.01 14.55 7.20
CA VAL A 136 -0.40 13.13 7.29
C VAL A 136 -0.05 12.38 6.00
N LYS A 137 -0.37 12.94 4.83
CA LYS A 137 0.01 12.36 3.54
C LYS A 137 1.52 12.21 3.40
N GLY A 138 2.30 13.22 3.82
CA GLY A 138 3.76 13.18 3.82
C GLY A 138 4.30 12.02 4.66
N LYS A 139 3.81 11.86 5.90
CA LYS A 139 4.22 10.75 6.78
C LYS A 139 3.87 9.37 6.22
N LEU A 140 2.73 9.25 5.56
CA LEU A 140 2.33 8.00 4.91
C LEU A 140 3.25 7.65 3.72
N LEU A 141 3.65 8.64 2.92
CA LEU A 141 4.60 8.45 1.82
C LEU A 141 5.99 8.06 2.33
N ASP A 142 6.46 8.67 3.42
CA ASP A 142 7.73 8.29 4.06
C ASP A 142 7.71 6.81 4.49
N GLU A 143 6.58 6.33 4.99
CA GLU A 143 6.44 4.92 5.37
C GLU A 143 6.41 3.98 4.16
N GLU A 144 5.76 4.37 3.06
CA GLU A 144 5.78 3.58 1.82
C GLU A 144 7.22 3.39 1.30
N ILE A 145 8.05 4.44 1.38
CA ILE A 145 9.48 4.37 1.03
C ILE A 145 10.23 3.41 1.96
N LYS A 146 9.98 3.47 3.27
CA LYS A 146 10.60 2.57 4.27
C LYS A 146 10.18 1.11 4.08
N GLN A 147 8.92 0.84 3.72
CA GLN A 147 8.46 -0.52 3.46
C GLN A 147 9.11 -1.10 2.19
N LYS A 148 9.24 -0.29 1.13
CA LYS A 148 9.94 -0.67 -0.10
C LYS A 148 11.41 -1.00 0.15
N SER A 149 12.11 -0.22 0.98
CA SER A 149 13.53 -0.49 1.30
C SER A 149 13.72 -1.77 2.14
N LYS A 150 12.83 -2.05 3.10
CA LYS A 150 12.82 -3.31 3.86
C LYS A 150 12.62 -4.53 2.94
N SER A 151 11.70 -4.44 1.99
CA SER A 151 11.45 -5.53 1.02
C SER A 151 12.71 -5.83 0.18
N ASN A 152 13.43 -4.79 -0.25
CA ASN A 152 14.66 -4.97 -1.02
C ASN A 152 15.80 -5.59 -0.20
N MET A 153 15.97 -5.21 1.07
CA MET A 153 16.98 -5.82 1.96
C MET A 153 16.71 -7.30 2.25
N VAL A 154 15.44 -7.71 2.40
CA VAL A 154 15.08 -9.12 2.61
C VAL A 154 15.42 -9.97 1.39
N GLN A 155 15.21 -9.44 0.18
CA GLN A 155 15.57 -10.10 -1.08
C GLN A 155 17.08 -10.31 -1.20
N GLU A 156 17.89 -9.30 -0.84
CA GLU A 156 19.35 -9.41 -0.89
C GLU A 156 19.90 -10.37 0.18
N ASN A 157 19.37 -10.35 1.40
CA ASN A 157 19.81 -11.25 2.47
C ASN A 157 19.49 -12.74 2.19
N PHE A 158 18.40 -13.03 1.47
CA PHE A 158 18.11 -14.40 1.03
C PHE A 158 19.15 -14.93 0.03
N THR A 159 19.70 -14.05 -0.82
CA THR A 159 20.80 -14.42 -1.74
C THR A 159 22.17 -14.49 -1.06
N ALA A 160 22.38 -13.78 0.06
CA ALA A 160 23.64 -13.82 0.81
C ALA A 160 23.78 -15.07 1.72
N PHE A 161 22.67 -15.65 2.21
CA PHE A 161 22.74 -16.88 3.02
C PHE A 161 23.02 -18.15 2.19
N ALA A 162 22.82 -18.10 0.86
CA ALA A 162 23.19 -19.17 -0.07
C ALA A 162 24.64 -19.05 -0.58
N GLY A 163 25.45 -18.14 -0.02
CA GLY A 163 26.82 -17.86 -0.45
C GLY A 163 27.89 -18.43 0.48
N LYS A 164 28.41 -19.61 0.14
CA LYS A 164 29.78 -20.09 0.46
C LYS A 164 30.16 -20.19 1.95
N SER A 165 29.94 -21.38 2.52
CA SER A 165 30.79 -21.90 3.60
C SER A 165 32.20 -22.17 3.07
N ASN A 166 33.03 -21.13 2.96
CA ASN A 166 34.44 -21.28 2.61
C ASN A 166 35.30 -21.38 3.88
N CYS A 167 36.10 -22.44 3.91
CA CYS A 167 36.90 -22.94 5.00
C CYS A 167 37.91 -21.92 5.57
N ASN A 168 38.04 -21.90 6.90
CA ASN A 168 39.32 -21.57 7.53
C ASN A 168 39.43 -22.30 8.88
N LYS A 169 39.72 -23.60 8.86
CA LYS A 169 40.16 -24.32 10.05
C LYS A 169 41.68 -24.45 10.02
N LYS A 170 42.33 -23.53 10.74
CA LYS A 170 43.74 -23.61 11.12
C LYS A 170 43.99 -24.92 11.87
N LYS A 171 45.05 -25.62 11.47
CA LYS A 171 45.59 -26.80 12.16
C LYS A 171 45.99 -26.42 13.58
N TRP A 172 45.45 -27.13 14.57
CA TRP A 172 46.02 -27.18 15.92
C TRP A 172 46.29 -28.65 16.24
N ASN A 173 47.57 -28.95 16.46
CA ASN A 173 48.03 -30.20 17.03
C ASN A 173 47.72 -30.18 18.52
N THR A 174 46.90 -31.10 19.01
CA THR A 174 46.99 -31.53 20.41
C THR A 174 46.60 -33.00 20.53
N SER A 175 47.58 -33.78 20.98
CA SER A 175 47.45 -35.11 21.55
C SER A 175 46.44 -35.14 22.70
N GLY A 176 45.67 -36.23 22.82
CA GLY A 176 45.13 -36.61 24.13
C GLY A 176 43.71 -37.16 24.14
N GLN A 177 43.63 -38.41 24.58
CA GLN A 177 42.54 -39.02 25.34
C GLN A 177 41.21 -39.37 24.64
N LYS A 178 41.10 -40.69 24.46
CA LYS A 178 39.89 -41.52 24.57
C LYS A 178 38.81 -40.92 25.48
N ARG A 179 37.56 -40.96 25.03
CA ARG A 179 36.45 -41.43 25.86
C ARG A 179 35.31 -42.01 25.03
N TYR A 180 34.91 -43.17 25.49
CA TYR A 180 33.80 -44.02 25.10
C TYR A 180 32.47 -43.28 25.30
N THR A 181 31.51 -43.41 24.38
CA THR A 181 30.12 -43.73 24.71
C THR A 181 29.33 -44.11 23.46
N LYS A 182 28.70 -45.28 23.54
CA LYS A 182 27.69 -45.78 22.61
C LYS A 182 26.50 -44.82 22.56
N MET A 183 26.11 -44.38 21.37
CA MET A 183 24.72 -44.09 21.07
C MET A 183 24.29 -44.95 19.90
N THR A 184 23.54 -45.98 20.23
CA THR A 184 22.65 -46.70 19.34
C THR A 184 21.59 -45.73 18.84
N ASN A 185 21.56 -45.45 17.54
CA ASN A 185 20.37 -44.92 16.90
C ASN A 185 20.17 -45.62 15.56
N LYS A 186 19.17 -46.50 15.54
CA LYS A 186 18.36 -46.75 14.36
C LYS A 186 17.88 -45.40 13.83
N SER A 187 18.25 -45.03 12.61
CA SER A 187 17.42 -44.11 11.82
C SER A 187 17.84 -44.12 10.36
N VAL A 188 16.91 -44.62 9.56
CA VAL A 188 16.47 -44.04 8.29
C VAL A 188 17.50 -44.00 7.16
N ASN A 189 17.27 -44.97 6.27
CA ASN A 189 17.64 -45.02 4.87
C ASN A 189 17.32 -43.68 4.16
N THR A 190 18.26 -42.74 4.21
CA THR A 190 18.29 -41.60 3.30
C THR A 190 19.24 -41.99 2.18
N GLY A 191 18.65 -42.38 1.05
CA GLY A 191 19.33 -42.83 -0.16
C GLY A 191 20.31 -41.81 -0.71
N ARG A 192 21.50 -41.74 -0.11
CA ARG A 192 22.64 -41.00 -0.63
C ARG A 192 23.45 -41.94 -1.51
N TYR A 193 23.25 -41.79 -2.82
CA TYR A 193 24.08 -42.43 -3.85
C TYR A 193 25.56 -42.24 -3.52
N PHE A 194 26.28 -43.35 -3.32
CA PHE A 194 27.71 -43.31 -3.03
C PHE A 194 28.47 -42.95 -4.31
N ARG A 195 28.92 -41.70 -4.42
CA ARG A 195 29.51 -41.12 -5.65
C ARG A 195 30.96 -41.57 -5.95
N PHE A 196 31.56 -42.42 -5.11
CA PHE A 196 32.94 -42.88 -5.31
C PHE A 196 32.95 -44.31 -5.86
N LYS A 197 34.01 -44.65 -6.59
CA LYS A 197 34.24 -46.01 -7.10
C LYS A 197 34.52 -46.97 -5.95
N CYS A 198 33.85 -48.12 -5.93
CA CYS A 198 34.08 -49.17 -4.96
C CYS A 198 35.53 -49.69 -5.07
N HIS A 199 36.25 -49.72 -3.97
CA HIS A 199 37.65 -50.18 -3.94
C HIS A 199 37.84 -51.70 -4.17
N ASN A 200 36.76 -52.48 -4.33
CA ASN A 200 36.83 -53.91 -4.69
C ASN A 200 36.51 -54.16 -6.17
N CYS A 201 35.45 -53.55 -6.71
CA CYS A 201 34.99 -53.81 -8.08
C CYS A 201 35.07 -52.62 -9.04
N GLY A 202 35.46 -51.43 -8.55
CA GLY A 202 35.60 -50.20 -9.34
C GLY A 202 34.29 -49.52 -9.74
N GLN A 203 33.13 -50.07 -9.41
CA GLN A 203 31.81 -49.53 -9.76
C GLN A 203 31.34 -48.47 -8.74
N GLU A 204 30.67 -47.42 -9.20
CA GLU A 204 30.09 -46.36 -8.35
C GLU A 204 28.72 -46.77 -7.80
N GLY A 205 28.26 -46.10 -6.75
CA GLY A 205 26.93 -46.32 -6.15
C GLY A 205 26.91 -47.20 -4.89
N HIS A 206 28.00 -47.85 -4.51
CA HIS A 206 28.11 -48.62 -3.25
C HIS A 206 29.53 -48.61 -2.66
N LYS A 207 29.63 -48.78 -1.33
CA LYS A 207 30.91 -48.91 -0.62
C LYS A 207 31.44 -50.35 -0.65
N ARG A 208 32.74 -50.58 -0.40
CA ARG A 208 33.35 -51.93 -0.39
C ARG A 208 32.59 -52.95 0.48
N ALA A 209 32.10 -52.52 1.65
CA ALA A 209 31.34 -53.38 2.57
C ALA A 209 29.96 -53.83 2.03
N GLU A 210 29.44 -53.15 1.01
CA GLU A 210 28.14 -53.45 0.36
C GLU A 210 28.34 -54.02 -1.05
N CYS A 211 29.58 -54.41 -1.40
CA CYS A 211 29.91 -54.94 -2.72
C CYS A 211 29.43 -56.39 -2.86
N ARG A 212 28.58 -56.65 -3.86
CA ARG A 212 28.02 -57.99 -4.14
C ARG A 212 28.99 -58.92 -4.88
N ARG A 213 30.18 -58.43 -5.29
CA ARG A 213 31.22 -59.24 -5.96
C ARG A 213 32.22 -59.77 -4.92
N LYS A 214 32.51 -61.08 -4.98
CA LYS A 214 33.51 -61.74 -4.12
C LYS A 214 34.91 -61.16 -4.42
N GLU A 215 35.72 -61.02 -3.38
CA GLU A 215 37.08 -60.46 -3.48
C GLU A 215 37.91 -61.25 -4.51
N HIS A 216 38.62 -60.55 -5.40
CA HIS A 216 39.68 -61.17 -6.19
C HIS A 216 40.83 -61.50 -5.24
N THR A 217 40.91 -62.74 -4.78
CA THR A 217 42.14 -63.28 -4.21
C THR A 217 43.12 -63.48 -5.36
N ASP A 218 43.85 -62.43 -5.73
CA ASP A 218 44.99 -62.64 -6.61
C ASP A 218 46.07 -63.38 -5.82
N SER A 219 46.30 -64.59 -6.29
CA SER A 219 47.09 -65.61 -5.64
C SER A 219 48.42 -65.66 -6.35
N GLY A 220 49.47 -65.25 -5.66
CA GLY A 220 50.85 -65.45 -6.10
C GLY A 220 51.55 -64.13 -6.43
N LYS A 221 52.86 -64.01 -6.27
CA LYS A 221 53.87 -65.02 -5.97
C LYS A 221 55.13 -64.27 -5.54
N LYS A 222 55.81 -64.86 -4.56
CA LYS A 222 57.18 -64.60 -4.09
C LYS A 222 58.14 -64.08 -5.18
N MET A 223 58.98 -63.12 -4.82
CA MET A 223 60.42 -63.30 -4.56
C MET A 223 60.95 -62.07 -3.80
#